data_AF-A0A7S2IMA8-F1
#
_entry.id   AF-A0A7S2IMA8-F1
#
_cell.length_a   1.000
_cell.length_b   1.000
_cell.length_c   1.000
_cell.angle_alpha   90.00
_cell.angle_beta   90.00
_cell.angle_gamma   90.00
#
_symmetry.space_group_name_H-M   'P 1'
#
loop_
_entity.id
_entity.type
_entity.pdbx_description
1 polymer ?
#
loop_
_entity_poly.entity_id
_entity_poly.type
_entity_poly.pdbx_seq_one_letter_code
_entity_poly.pdbx_strand_id
1 'polypeptide(L)'
;KGLVTEVNEKKATSNLANIGAYGFASGTLLRSFIQEVLDNPEDSSAEHMYFLSNVINRMLHRGHPFVANLAEDCAQCGTPQKLEQFMDLVSAGKALTQP
;
A
#
# COMPACT_ATOMS: atom_id res chain seq x y z
N LYS A 1 1.30 -16.47 1.68
CA LYS A 1 0.18 -15.50 1.85
C LYS A 1 -0.17 -15.46 3.32
N GLY A 2 -0.11 -14.29 3.95
CA GLY A 2 -0.43 -14.11 5.37
C GLY A 2 -1.68 -13.23 5.53
N LEU A 3 -2.48 -13.48 6.56
CA LEU A 3 -3.57 -12.57 6.93
C LEU A 3 -2.98 -11.26 7.45
N VAL A 4 -3.49 -10.15 6.94
CA VAL A 4 -3.13 -8.81 7.42
C VAL A 4 -4.05 -8.48 8.59
N THR A 5 -3.45 -8.14 9.74
CA THR A 5 -4.21 -7.71 10.93
C THR A 5 -4.22 -6.20 11.11
N GLU A 6 -3.23 -5.50 10.57
CA GLU A 6 -3.08 -4.05 10.64
C GLU A 6 -2.14 -3.53 9.54
N VAL A 7 -2.26 -2.25 9.20
CA VAL A 7 -1.34 -1.52 8.31
C VAL A 7 -0.98 -0.18 8.94
N ASN A 8 0.29 0.13 9.05
CA ASN A 8 0.76 1.39 9.65
C ASN A 8 1.60 2.19 8.66
N GLU A 9 1.24 3.46 8.46
CA GLU A 9 2.01 4.39 7.66
C GLU A 9 3.13 5.00 8.52
N LYS A 10 4.37 5.03 8.00
CA LYS A 10 5.57 5.61 8.67
C LYS A 10 6.00 4.99 10.00
N LYS A 11 5.30 3.99 10.53
CA LYS A 11 5.71 3.20 11.71
C LYS A 11 5.87 1.73 11.32
N ALA A 12 7.09 1.21 11.42
CA ALA A 12 7.35 -0.21 11.17
C ALA A 12 6.76 -1.06 12.31
N THR A 13 5.76 -1.89 12.00
CA THR A 13 5.21 -2.89 12.92
C THR A 13 5.55 -4.33 12.51
N SER A 14 6.20 -4.51 11.35
CA SER A 14 6.71 -5.80 10.87
C SER A 14 7.89 -5.60 9.90
N ASN A 15 8.47 -6.71 9.42
CA ASN A 15 9.49 -6.72 8.36
C ASN A 15 8.89 -6.74 6.94
N LEU A 16 7.59 -6.44 6.80
CA LEU A 16 6.89 -6.38 5.51
C LEU A 16 6.52 -4.94 5.20
N ALA A 17 6.90 -4.47 4.01
CA ALA A 17 6.55 -3.16 3.50
C ALA A 17 5.49 -3.28 2.38
N ASN A 18 4.52 -2.36 2.38
CA ASN A 18 3.60 -2.24 1.25
C ASN A 18 4.32 -1.64 0.04
N ILE A 19 4.13 -2.24 -1.13
CA ILE A 19 4.73 -1.76 -2.39
C ILE A 19 3.87 -0.71 -3.12
N GLY A 20 2.74 -0.32 -2.54
CA GLY A 20 1.81 0.64 -3.15
C GLY A 20 0.79 0.03 -4.11
N ALA A 21 0.73 -1.30 -4.23
CA ALA A 21 -0.28 -2.02 -5.01
C ALA A 21 -1.32 -2.66 -4.10
N TYR A 22 -2.59 -2.32 -4.30
CA TYR A 22 -3.70 -2.77 -3.45
C TYR A 22 -4.83 -3.35 -4.30
N GLY A 23 -5.34 -4.52 -3.89
CA GLY A 23 -6.49 -5.16 -4.51
C GLY A 23 -7.72 -5.07 -3.61
N PHE A 24 -8.86 -4.69 -4.19
CA PHE A 24 -10.16 -4.61 -3.50
C PHE A 24 -11.19 -5.43 -4.26
N ALA A 25 -12.14 -6.03 -3.54
CA ALA A 25 -13.17 -6.88 -4.14
C ALA A 25 -14.05 -6.14 -5.17
N SER A 26 -14.29 -4.84 -4.96
CA SER A 26 -14.93 -3.97 -5.95
C SER A 26 -14.60 -2.50 -5.69
N GLY A 27 -14.71 -1.66 -6.72
CA GLY A 27 -14.60 -0.21 -6.58
C GLY A 27 -15.70 0.40 -5.71
N THR A 28 -16.91 -0.18 -5.74
CA THR A 28 -18.04 0.26 -4.90
C THR A 28 -17.73 0.07 -3.41
N LEU A 29 -17.17 -1.08 -3.04
CA LEU A 29 -16.76 -1.36 -1.67
C LEU A 29 -15.64 -0.42 -1.21
N LEU A 30 -14.62 -0.23 -2.05
CA LEU A 30 -13.55 0.71 -1.75
C LEU A 30 -14.12 2.13 -1.52
N ARG A 31 -15.00 2.58 -2.42
CA ARG A 31 -15.62 3.91 -2.32
C ARG A 31 -16.43 4.09 -1.03
N SER A 32 -17.19 3.09 -0.59
CA SER A 32 -17.99 3.21 0.63
C SER A 32 -17.09 3.38 1.86
N PHE A 33 -15.96 2.68 1.92
CA PHE A 33 -15.00 2.81 3.03
C PHE A 33 -14.18 4.10 2.98
N ILE A 34 -13.83 4.58 1.77
CA ILE A 34 -13.24 5.91 1.62
C ILE A 34 -14.21 6.96 2.16
N GLN A 35 -15.48 6.89 1.78
CA GLN A 35 -16.50 7.83 2.27
C GLN A 35 -16.64 7.75 3.79
N GLU A 36 -16.69 6.54 4.38
CA GLU A 36 -16.77 6.38 5.84
C GLU A 36 -15.60 7.05 6.57
N VAL A 37 -14.38 6.93 6.05
CA VAL A 37 -13.18 7.57 6.62
C VAL A 37 -13.22 9.09 6.46
N LEU A 38 -13.72 9.60 5.33
CA LEU A 38 -13.86 11.04 5.09
C LEU A 38 -14.96 11.67 5.96
N ASP A 39 -16.07 10.95 6.19
CA ASP A 39 -17.19 11.41 7.01
C ASP A 39 -16.86 11.36 8.51
N ASN A 40 -15.92 10.49 8.90
CA ASN A 40 -15.50 10.29 10.29
C ASN A 40 -13.97 10.41 10.39
N PRO A 41 -13.40 11.60 10.18
CA PRO A 41 -11.97 11.79 10.34
C PRO A 41 -11.63 11.50 11.81
N GLU A 42 -10.87 10.43 12.06
CA GLU A 42 -10.29 10.22 13.39
C GLU A 42 -9.32 11.38 13.69
N ASP A 43 -9.16 11.71 14.98
CA ASP A 43 -8.24 12.75 15.53
C ASP A 43 -6.76 12.41 15.31
N SER A 44 -6.38 11.91 14.13
CA SER A 44 -4.98 11.72 13.79
C SER A 44 -4.38 13.10 13.53
N SER A 45 -3.58 13.52 14.50
CA SER A 45 -2.70 14.70 14.55
C SER A 45 -1.72 14.87 13.37
N ALA A 46 -1.87 14.09 12.30
CA ALA A 46 -1.17 14.24 11.04
C ALA A 46 -2.11 14.90 10.03
N GLU A 47 -2.13 16.23 10.05
CA GLU A 47 -2.77 17.12 9.06
C GLU A 47 -3.04 16.46 7.70
N HIS A 48 -4.31 16.22 7.39
CA HIS A 48 -4.83 16.04 6.02
C HIS A 48 -4.25 14.90 5.15
N MET A 49 -3.59 13.89 5.72
CA MET A 49 -3.03 12.79 4.92
C MET A 49 -4.02 11.61 4.77
N TYR A 50 -4.69 11.53 3.62
CA TYR A 50 -5.64 10.45 3.27
C TYR A 50 -4.93 9.19 2.75
N PHE A 51 -4.24 8.48 3.63
CA PHE A 51 -3.56 7.23 3.27
C PHE A 51 -4.54 6.05 3.17
N LEU A 52 -4.28 5.15 2.21
CA LEU A 52 -5.02 3.90 2.10
C LEU A 52 -4.84 2.99 3.32
N SER A 53 -3.78 3.14 4.11
CA SER A 53 -3.60 2.44 5.39
C SER A 53 -4.80 2.63 6.32
N ASN A 54 -5.35 3.85 6.38
CA ASN A 54 -6.48 4.19 7.24
C ASN A 54 -7.76 3.50 6.76
N VAL A 55 -7.97 3.51 5.44
CA VAL A 55 -9.09 2.81 4.79
C VAL A 55 -9.00 1.30 5.02
N ILE A 56 -7.82 0.71 4.84
CA ILE A 56 -7.57 -0.73 5.02
C ILE A 56 -7.79 -1.12 6.49
N ASN A 57 -7.26 -0.35 7.45
CA ASN A 57 -7.52 -0.61 8.87
C ASN A 57 -9.01 -0.52 9.20
N ARG A 58 -9.73 0.47 8.66
CA ARG A 58 -11.18 0.57 8.85
C ARG A 58 -11.91 -0.66 8.29
N MET A 59 -11.52 -1.14 7.11
CA MET A 59 -12.04 -2.37 6.52
C MET A 59 -11.77 -3.59 7.41
N LEU A 60 -10.54 -3.74 7.91
CA LEU A 60 -10.16 -4.82 8.83
C LEU A 60 -11.00 -4.80 10.11
N HIS A 61 -11.18 -3.62 10.72
CA HIS A 61 -12.03 -3.45 11.91
C HIS A 61 -13.51 -3.77 11.66
N ARG A 62 -14.01 -3.56 10.43
CA ARG A 62 -15.36 -3.96 10.01
C ARG A 62 -15.46 -5.42 9.58
N GLY A 63 -14.40 -6.21 9.72
CA GLY A 63 -14.39 -7.64 9.40
C GLY A 63 -14.18 -7.95 7.91
N HIS A 64 -13.65 -7.01 7.12
CA HIS A 64 -13.23 -7.25 5.75
C HIS A 64 -11.75 -7.66 5.74
N PRO A 65 -11.42 -8.95 5.54
CA PRO A 65 -10.05 -9.43 5.65
C PRO A 65 -9.20 -9.00 4.45
N PHE A 66 -7.91 -8.76 4.72
CA PHE A 66 -6.88 -8.59 3.70
C PHE A 66 -5.87 -9.72 3.76
N VAL A 67 -5.33 -10.09 2.59
CA VAL A 67 -4.23 -11.05 2.46
C VAL A 67 -3.02 -10.37 1.84
N ALA A 68 -1.86 -10.53 2.47
CA ALA A 68 -0.61 -10.07 1.91
C ALA A 68 -0.18 -11.00 0.77
N ASN A 69 0.07 -10.39 -0.40
CA ASN A 69 0.76 -11.04 -1.51
C ASN A 69 2.18 -10.48 -1.58
N LEU A 70 3.19 -11.35 -1.43
CA LEU A 70 4.57 -10.92 -1.48
C LEU A 70 4.93 -10.62 -2.93
N ALA A 71 5.51 -9.44 -3.16
CA ALA A 71 6.11 -9.13 -4.45
C ALA A 71 7.51 -9.74 -4.48
N GLU A 72 7.81 -10.48 -5.55
CA GLU A 72 9.15 -11.03 -5.78
C GLU A 72 10.15 -9.93 -6.10
N ASP A 73 9.72 -8.94 -6.88
CA ASP A 73 10.50 -7.78 -7.25
C ASP A 73 9.63 -6.52 -7.25
N CYS A 74 10.23 -5.39 -6.87
CA CYS A 74 9.61 -4.08 -6.90
C CYS A 74 10.66 -2.96 -6.94
N ALA A 75 10.63 -2.14 -7.98
CA ALA A 75 11.43 -0.93 -8.07
C ALA A 75 10.70 0.28 -7.48
N GLN A 76 11.28 0.91 -6.45
CA GLN A 76 10.71 2.09 -5.81
C GLN A 76 11.28 3.37 -6.42
N CYS A 77 10.59 3.97 -7.39
CA CYS A 77 11.09 5.13 -8.15
C CYS A 77 10.72 6.50 -7.54
N GLY A 78 10.48 6.57 -6.23
CA GLY A 78 9.98 7.78 -5.57
C GLY A 78 10.98 8.95 -5.42
N THR A 79 12.25 8.77 -5.81
CA THR A 79 13.26 9.84 -5.82
C THR A 79 14.02 9.84 -7.15
N PRO A 80 14.59 10.99 -7.59
CA PRO A 80 15.34 11.06 -8.85
C PRO A 80 16.43 9.98 -8.97
N GLN A 81 17.21 9.77 -7.90
CA GLN A 81 18.30 8.79 -7.90
C GLN A 81 17.78 7.35 -8.08
N LYS A 82 16.65 7.00 -7.45
CA LYS A 82 16.07 5.66 -7.60
C LYS A 82 15.46 5.45 -8.99
N LEU A 83 14.91 6.51 -9.59
CA LEU A 83 14.43 6.47 -10.96
C LEU A 83 15.60 6.29 -11.95
N GLU A 84 16.69 7.03 -11.79
CA GLU A 84 17.91 6.88 -12.61
C GLU A 84 18.46 5.45 -12.56
N GLN A 85 18.59 4.89 -11.35
CA GLN A 85 19.00 3.50 -11.17
C GLN A 85 18.07 2.51 -11.89
N PHE A 86 16.76 2.73 -11.83
CA PHE A 86 15.81 1.89 -12.53
C PHE A 86 15.91 2.01 -14.06
N MET A 87 16.13 3.23 -14.59
CA MET A 87 16.36 3.45 -16.03
C MET A 87 17.61 2.72 -16.53
N ASP A 88 18.69 2.71 -15.74
CA ASP A 88 19.90 1.94 -16.06
C ASP A 88 19.62 0.44 -16.13
N LEU A 89 18.82 -0.10 -15.20
CA LEU A 89 18.39 -1.51 -15.23
C LEU A 89 17.55 -1.82 -16.48
N VAL A 90 16.62 -0.93 -16.84
CA VAL A 90 15.77 -1.09 -18.04
C VAL A 90 16.62 -1.07 -19.31
N SER A 91 17.50 -0.08 -19.45
CA SER A 91 18.37 0.06 -20.64
C SER A 91 19.34 -1.10 -20.82
N ALA A 92 19.76 -1.72 -19.71
CA ALA A 92 20.56 -2.94 -19.71
C ALA A 92 19.74 -4.24 -19.94
N GLY A 93 18.41 -4.14 -20.11
CA GLY A 93 17.52 -5.30 -20.30
C GLY A 93 17.30 -6.14 -19.04
N LYS A 94 17.54 -5.59 -17.85
CA LYS A 94 17.51 -6.30 -16.55
C LYS A 94 16.27 -6.02 -15.71
N ALA A 95 15.44 -5.05 -16.08
CA ALA A 95 14.28 -4.63 -15.29
C ALA A 95 13.06 -5.58 -15.37
N LEU A 96 13.10 -6.60 -16.23
CA LEU A 96 12.00 -7.56 -16.46
C LEU A 96 12.48 -9.01 -16.52
N THR A 97 13.71 -9.29 -16.07
CA THR A 97 14.16 -10.67 -15.95
C THR A 97 13.44 -11.30 -14.76
N GLN A 98 12.30 -11.93 -15.04
CA GLN A 98 11.77 -12.92 -14.11
C GLN A 98 12.81 -14.03 -13.95
N PRO A 99 12.97 -14.62 -12.75
CA PRO A 99 13.70 -15.87 -12.61
C PRO A 99 13.11 -16.98 -13.49
#